data_AF-A0A0D2CE82-F1
#
_entry.id   AF-A0A0D2CE82-F1
#
_cell.length_a   1.000
_cell.length_b   1.000
_cell.length_c   1.000
_cell.angle_alpha   90.00
_cell.angle_beta   90.00
_cell.angle_gamma   90.00
#
_symmetry.space_group_name_H-M   'P 1'
#
loop_
_entity.id
_entity.type
_entity.pdbx_description
1 polymer ?
#
loop_
_entity_poly.entity_id
_entity_poly.type
_entity_poly.pdbx_seq_one_letter_code
_entity_poly.pdbx_strand_id
1 'polypeptide(L)'
;MAANQSVVFKHWAHIIKQWPLDRVRPAHVHFQKVMQSRLQKLQSPAPAAASSKSNDALVTPVEPFNEQKEMRQVNALYSLLEDRYAKEYPLPQSVRQPKSNVSHYDDLIRELDEAPGRSWVTSFWNRLKGSVRLR
;
A
#
# COMPACT_ATOMS: atom_id res chain seq x y z
N MET A 1 10.87 -25.63 21.08
CA MET A 1 9.46 -25.94 20.77
C MET A 1 9.03 -25.06 19.61
N ALA A 2 9.01 -25.58 18.38
CA ALA A 2 8.57 -24.82 17.22
C ALA A 2 7.05 -24.68 17.31
N ALA A 3 6.56 -23.47 17.56
CA ALA A 3 5.13 -23.19 17.54
C ALA A 3 4.57 -23.55 16.16
N ASN A 4 3.60 -24.46 16.10
CA ASN A 4 2.85 -24.76 14.88
C ASN A 4 2.15 -23.47 14.39
N GLN A 5 2.80 -22.71 13.51
CA GLN A 5 2.22 -21.52 12.92
C GLN A 5 1.02 -21.92 12.05
N SER A 6 -0.13 -21.30 12.28
CA SER A 6 -1.34 -21.63 11.51
C SER A 6 -1.12 -21.37 10.01
N VAL A 7 -1.80 -22.14 9.17
CA VAL A 7 -1.68 -22.07 7.71
C VAL A 7 -1.91 -20.65 7.19
N VAL A 8 -2.81 -19.90 7.84
CA VAL A 8 -3.12 -18.51 7.54
C VAL A 8 -1.90 -17.59 7.69
N PHE A 9 -1.13 -17.75 8.78
CA PHE A 9 0.09 -16.96 9.01
C PHE A 9 1.15 -17.19 7.93
N LYS A 10 1.27 -18.43 7.43
CA LYS A 10 2.20 -18.76 6.34
C LYS A 10 1.85 -18.03 5.05
N HIS A 11 0.57 -18.01 4.69
CA HIS A 11 0.11 -17.30 3.49
C HIS A 11 0.28 -15.79 3.64
N TRP A 12 -0.06 -15.22 4.80
CA TRP A 12 0.20 -13.81 5.08
C TRP A 12 1.70 -13.46 4.97
N ALA A 13 2.58 -14.27 5.56
CA ALA A 13 4.02 -14.06 5.45
C ALA A 13 4.52 -14.15 4.00
N HIS A 14 3.91 -15.00 3.18
CA HIS A 14 4.24 -15.12 1.76
C HIS A 14 3.78 -13.89 0.98
N ILE A 15 2.50 -13.49 1.10
CA ILE A 15 1.95 -12.31 0.43
C ILE A 15 2.72 -11.06 0.80
N ILE A 16 3.02 -10.85 2.08
CA ILE A 16 3.77 -9.67 2.54
C ILE A 16 5.12 -9.55 1.83
N LYS A 17 5.82 -10.66 1.60
CA LYS A 17 7.11 -10.67 0.91
C LYS A 17 6.98 -10.39 -0.58
N GLN A 18 5.92 -10.88 -1.21
CA GLN A 18 5.68 -10.70 -2.64
C GLN A 18 5.01 -9.37 -2.98
N TRP A 19 4.40 -8.71 -1.99
CA TRP A 19 3.67 -7.47 -2.23
C TRP A 19 4.60 -6.39 -2.79
N PRO A 20 4.19 -5.67 -3.86
CA PRO A 20 5.02 -4.65 -4.48
C PRO A 20 5.31 -3.50 -3.49
N LEU A 21 6.50 -2.91 -3.65
CA LEU A 21 6.91 -1.75 -2.85
C LEU A 21 6.19 -0.50 -3.36
N ASP A 22 5.57 0.22 -2.44
CA ASP A 22 4.94 1.49 -2.72
C ASP A 22 5.95 2.63 -2.60
N ARG A 23 6.35 3.18 -3.75
CA ARG A 23 7.33 4.26 -3.84
C ARG A 23 6.75 5.64 -3.49
N VAL A 24 5.44 5.79 -3.54
CA VAL A 24 4.76 7.09 -3.42
C VAL A 24 4.49 7.42 -1.95
N ARG A 25 4.11 6.41 -1.16
CA ARG A 25 3.74 6.60 0.25
C ARG A 25 4.95 6.50 1.19
N PRO A 26 4.93 7.21 2.34
CA PRO A 26 5.98 7.10 3.35
C PRO A 26 6.13 5.68 3.89
N ALA A 27 7.38 5.31 4.24
CA ALA A 27 7.74 3.94 4.66
C ALA A 27 6.95 3.39 5.87
N HIS A 28 6.37 4.24 6.71
CA HIS A 28 5.59 3.79 7.86
C HIS A 28 4.16 3.36 7.50
N VAL A 29 3.64 3.77 6.34
CA VAL A 29 2.29 3.41 5.84
C VAL A 29 2.36 2.23 4.86
N HIS A 30 3.57 1.72 4.57
CA HIS A 30 3.75 0.60 3.66
C HIS A 30 3.00 -0.63 4.16
N PHE A 31 2.27 -1.25 3.24
CA PHE A 31 1.48 -2.46 3.50
C PHE A 31 2.28 -3.52 4.26
N GLN A 32 3.53 -3.77 3.83
CA GLN A 32 4.39 -4.75 4.45
C GLN A 32 4.62 -4.47 5.95
N LYS A 33 4.91 -3.22 6.30
CA LYS A 33 5.21 -2.81 7.68
C LYS A 33 3.97 -2.81 8.56
N VAL A 34 2.85 -2.33 8.02
CA VAL A 34 1.55 -2.34 8.71
C VAL A 34 1.10 -3.78 8.98
N MET A 35 1.21 -4.66 7.98
CA MET A 35 0.80 -6.05 8.14
C MET A 35 1.74 -6.84 9.04
N GLN A 36 3.05 -6.63 8.98
CA GLN A 36 3.99 -7.26 9.92
C GLN A 36 3.68 -6.88 11.37
N SER A 37 3.43 -5.59 11.64
CA SER A 37 3.09 -5.15 13.00
C SER A 37 1.75 -5.73 13.47
N ARG A 38 0.76 -5.84 12.57
CA ARG A 38 -0.51 -6.53 12.85
C ARG A 38 -0.30 -7.99 13.23
N LEU A 39 0.51 -8.74 12.46
CA LEU A 39 0.77 -10.16 12.76
C LEU A 39 1.53 -10.34 14.08
N GLN A 40 2.50 -9.47 14.38
CA GLN A 40 3.21 -9.47 15.66
C GLN A 40 2.25 -9.21 16.84
N LYS A 41 1.33 -8.24 16.69
CA LYS A 41 0.30 -7.94 17.69
C LYS A 41 -0.66 -9.11 17.92
N LEU A 42 -0.97 -9.87 16.87
CA LEU A 42 -1.82 -11.07 16.99
C LEU A 42 -1.08 -12.26 17.61
N GLN A 43 0.23 -12.37 17.41
CA GLN A 43 1.05 -13.45 17.95
C GLN A 43 1.48 -13.21 19.41
N SER A 44 1.49 -11.95 19.87
CA SER A 44 1.83 -11.58 21.25
C SER A 44 0.54 -11.33 22.06
N PRO A 45 0.14 -12.23 22.98
CA PRO A 45 -0.98 -11.98 23.87
C PRO A 45 -0.50 -11.09 25.02
N ALA A 46 -0.51 -9.77 24.83
CA ALA A 46 -0.34 -8.78 25.91
C ALA A 46 -1.70 -8.12 26.21
N PRO A 47 -1.99 -7.78 27.48
CA PRO A 47 -3.36 -7.71 27.99
C PRO A 47 -4.14 -6.57 27.33
N ALA A 48 -5.41 -6.84 27.06
CA ALA A 48 -6.38 -5.84 26.67
C ALA A 48 -6.52 -4.79 27.80
N ALA A 49 -5.79 -3.68 27.73
CA ALA A 49 -6.08 -2.48 28.50
C ALA A 49 -5.48 -1.24 27.85
N ALA A 50 -6.38 -0.29 27.55
CA ALA A 50 -6.16 1.15 27.40
C ALA A 50 -5.21 1.65 26.30
N SER A 51 -5.80 2.15 25.20
CA SER A 51 -5.73 3.60 24.92
C SER A 51 -6.67 3.94 23.76
N SER A 52 -7.96 4.11 24.09
CA SER A 52 -8.86 4.91 23.28
C SER A 52 -8.53 6.37 23.58
N LYS A 53 -7.64 7.00 22.79
CA LYS A 53 -7.56 8.46 22.73
C LYS A 53 -8.25 8.92 21.45
N SER A 54 -9.41 9.53 21.69
CA SER A 54 -10.27 10.31 20.81
C SER A 54 -9.57 10.94 19.62
N ASN A 55 -10.01 10.58 18.41
CA ASN A 55 -10.26 11.52 17.31
C ASN A 55 -11.34 10.88 16.42
N ASP A 56 -12.31 11.70 16.03
CA ASP A 56 -13.60 11.39 15.42
C ASP A 56 -13.48 10.77 14.01
N ALA A 57 -12.95 9.55 13.93
CA ALA A 57 -12.92 8.73 12.72
C ALA A 57 -13.45 7.34 13.08
N LEU A 58 -14.57 6.97 12.46
CA LEU A 58 -15.28 5.70 12.53
C LEU A 58 -14.41 4.55 13.09
N VAL A 59 -14.47 4.33 14.41
CA VAL A 59 -13.71 3.28 15.09
C VAL A 59 -14.38 1.95 14.76
N THR A 60 -13.89 1.28 13.71
CA THR A 60 -14.16 -0.15 13.52
C THR A 60 -13.75 -0.90 14.79
N PRO A 61 -14.64 -1.67 15.43
CA PRO A 61 -14.31 -2.49 16.59
C PRO A 61 -13.11 -3.40 16.27
N VAL A 62 -12.23 -3.61 17.24
CA VAL A 62 -11.15 -4.60 17.13
C VAL A 62 -11.80 -5.98 17.10
N GLU A 63 -12.14 -6.45 15.90
CA GLU A 63 -12.71 -7.77 15.67
C GLU A 63 -11.75 -8.86 16.17
N PRO A 64 -12.26 -9.92 16.82
CA PRO A 64 -11.44 -11.05 17.22
C PRO A 64 -10.85 -11.75 15.99
N PHE A 65 -9.67 -12.34 16.15
CA PHE A 65 -9.00 -13.08 15.09
C PHE A 65 -9.89 -14.24 14.60
N ASN A 66 -10.32 -14.18 13.34
CA ASN A 66 -11.17 -15.19 12.71
C ASN A 66 -10.44 -15.76 11.50
N GLU A 67 -9.98 -17.01 11.61
CA GLU A 67 -9.16 -17.67 10.59
C GLU A 67 -9.84 -17.70 9.22
N GLN A 68 -11.16 -17.93 9.17
CA GLN A 68 -11.90 -17.99 7.90
C GLN A 68 -11.97 -16.62 7.23
N LYS A 69 -12.20 -15.54 8.00
CA LYS A 69 -12.19 -14.17 7.48
C LYS A 69 -10.80 -13.80 6.94
N GLU A 70 -9.75 -14.13 7.68
CA GLU A 70 -8.36 -13.86 7.28
C GLU A 70 -7.97 -14.62 6.00
N MET A 71 -8.35 -15.89 5.88
CA MET A 71 -8.10 -16.66 4.65
C MET A 71 -8.81 -16.06 3.43
N ARG A 72 -10.02 -15.53 3.58
CA ARG A 72 -10.71 -14.82 2.49
C ARG A 72 -9.97 -13.54 2.08
N GLN A 73 -9.44 -12.79 3.03
CA GLN A 73 -8.64 -11.59 2.76
C GLN A 73 -7.36 -11.94 2.00
N VAL A 74 -6.63 -12.97 2.46
CA VAL A 74 -5.44 -13.51 1.80
C VAL A 74 -5.74 -13.92 0.35
N ASN A 75 -6.83 -14.64 0.12
CA ASN A 75 -7.23 -15.07 -1.22
C ASN A 75 -7.57 -13.90 -2.14
N ALA A 76 -8.22 -12.85 -1.61
CA ALA A 76 -8.47 -11.62 -2.35
C ALA A 76 -7.15 -10.93 -2.73
N LEU A 77 -6.18 -10.89 -1.81
CA LEU A 77 -4.86 -10.33 -2.07
C LEU A 77 -4.08 -11.12 -3.13
N TYR A 78 -4.15 -12.46 -3.14
CA TYR A 78 -3.59 -13.26 -4.23
C TYR A 78 -4.24 -12.93 -5.58
N SER A 79 -5.56 -12.75 -5.59
CA SER A 79 -6.29 -12.38 -6.81
C SER A 79 -5.85 -11.02 -7.37
N LEU A 80 -5.51 -10.08 -6.48
CA LEU A 80 -4.95 -8.78 -6.85
C LEU A 80 -3.49 -8.88 -7.32
N LEU A 81 -2.67 -9.67 -6.62
CA LEU A 81 -1.25 -9.84 -6.95
C LEU A 81 -1.05 -10.49 -8.32
N GLU A 82 -1.94 -11.39 -8.72
CA GLU A 82 -1.90 -12.08 -10.02
C GLU A 82 -2.53 -11.26 -11.16
N ASP A 83 -2.94 -10.00 -10.90
CA ASP A 83 -3.63 -9.13 -11.83
C ASP A 83 -4.87 -9.80 -12.47
N ARG A 84 -5.56 -10.67 -11.71
CA ARG A 84 -6.66 -11.49 -12.22
C ARG A 84 -7.74 -10.65 -12.90
N TYR A 85 -8.12 -9.55 -12.27
CA TYR A 85 -9.17 -8.66 -12.79
C TYR A 85 -8.73 -7.89 -14.02
N ALA A 86 -7.45 -7.56 -14.15
CA ALA A 86 -6.94 -6.92 -15.37
C ALA A 86 -6.93 -7.90 -16.55
N LYS A 87 -6.69 -9.19 -16.29
CA LYS A 87 -6.76 -10.27 -17.30
C LYS A 87 -8.19 -10.60 -17.70
N GLU A 88 -9.10 -10.65 -16.73
CA GLU A 88 -10.51 -10.98 -16.94
C GLU A 88 -11.27 -9.85 -17.66
N TYR A 89 -10.94 -8.60 -17.35
CA TYR A 89 -11.55 -7.41 -17.92
C TYR A 89 -10.51 -6.53 -18.60
N PRO A 90 -9.98 -6.92 -19.78
CA PRO A 90 -8.95 -6.17 -20.47
C PRO A 90 -9.51 -4.80 -20.90
N LEU A 91 -8.81 -3.74 -20.48
CA LEU A 91 -9.18 -2.38 -20.85
C LEU A 91 -8.65 -2.04 -22.25
N PRO A 92 -9.47 -1.42 -23.13
CA PRO A 92 -9.00 -0.99 -24.43
C PRO A 92 -7.94 0.10 -24.29
N GLN A 93 -6.90 0.03 -25.11
CA GLN A 93 -5.76 0.97 -25.07
C GLN A 93 -6.19 2.44 -25.20
N SER A 94 -7.28 2.70 -25.92
CA SER A 94 -7.87 4.04 -26.09
C SER A 94 -8.42 4.66 -24.81
N VAL A 95 -8.79 3.85 -23.81
CA VAL A 95 -9.20 4.36 -22.48
C VAL A 95 -7.97 4.73 -21.65
N ARG A 96 -6.87 3.99 -21.81
CA ARG A 96 -5.60 4.27 -21.13
C ARG A 96 -4.84 5.42 -21.78
N GLN A 97 -4.98 5.68 -23.07
CA GLN A 97 -4.22 6.71 -23.78
C GLN A 97 -5.16 7.79 -24.31
N PRO A 98 -5.28 8.95 -23.63
CA PRO A 98 -6.18 10.00 -24.08
C PRO A 98 -5.70 10.57 -25.42
N LYS A 99 -6.63 10.89 -26.32
CA LYS A 99 -6.31 11.43 -27.65
C LYS A 99 -5.46 12.70 -27.63
N SER A 100 -5.56 13.49 -26.55
CA SER A 100 -4.81 14.73 -26.36
C SER A 100 -3.33 14.51 -26.02
N ASN A 101 -2.98 13.39 -25.37
CA ASN A 101 -1.61 13.05 -25.04
C ASN A 101 -1.48 11.53 -24.80
N VAL A 102 -0.89 10.83 -25.77
CA VAL A 102 -0.76 9.37 -25.77
C VAL A 102 0.20 8.89 -24.66
N SER A 103 1.24 9.67 -24.32
CA SER A 103 2.25 9.30 -23.31
C SER A 103 1.89 9.70 -21.88
N HIS A 104 0.74 10.33 -21.66
CA HIS A 104 0.37 10.96 -20.38
C HIS A 104 0.59 10.04 -19.16
N TYR A 105 0.04 8.82 -19.18
CA TYR A 105 0.16 7.93 -18.02
C TYR A 105 1.54 7.30 -17.88
N ASP A 106 2.27 7.12 -18.97
CA ASP A 106 3.64 6.59 -18.93
C ASP A 106 4.59 7.65 -18.34
N ASP A 107 4.39 8.92 -18.70
CA ASP A 107 5.07 10.06 -18.10
C ASP A 107 4.74 10.18 -16.60
N LEU A 108 3.47 10.02 -16.21
CA LEU A 108 3.05 10.03 -14.81
C LEU A 108 3.68 8.90 -13.99
N ILE A 109 3.73 7.67 -14.52
CA ILE A 109 4.36 6.54 -13.84
C ILE A 109 5.84 6.82 -13.59
N ARG A 110 6.54 7.34 -14.61
CA ARG A 110 7.94 7.75 -14.48
C ARG A 110 8.11 8.85 -13.41
N GLU A 111 7.26 9.87 -13.43
CA GLU A 111 7.30 10.95 -12.42
C GLU A 111 7.06 10.42 -11.00
N LEU A 112 6.13 9.47 -10.83
CA LEU A 112 5.84 8.83 -9.54
C LEU A 112 7.02 7.98 -9.03
N ASP A 113 7.71 7.28 -9.93
CA ASP A 113 8.92 6.51 -9.58
C ASP A 113 10.09 7.43 -9.18
N GLU A 114 10.18 8.61 -9.80
CA GLU A 114 11.18 9.63 -9.49
C GLU A 114 10.84 10.43 -8.22
N ALA A 115 9.55 10.52 -7.86
CA ALA A 115 9.02 11.34 -6.76
C ALA A 115 9.62 11.10 -5.37
N PRO A 116 9.85 9.86 -4.87
CA PRO A 116 10.44 9.66 -3.53
C PRO A 116 11.87 10.24 -3.42
N GLY A 117 12.61 10.29 -4.53
CA GLY A 117 13.93 10.95 -4.60
C GLY A 117 13.86 12.45 -4.92
N ARG A 118 12.69 12.97 -5.28
CA ARG A 118 12.49 14.36 -5.75
C ARG A 118 12.17 15.35 -4.63
N SER A 119 12.20 14.90 -3.37
CA SER A 119 11.58 15.61 -2.25
C SER A 119 12.23 16.97 -1.96
N TRP A 120 11.38 18.00 -2.05
CA TRP A 120 11.53 19.34 -1.46
C TRP A 120 12.56 20.29 -2.11
N VAL A 121 13.79 19.86 -2.41
CA VAL A 121 14.84 20.74 -2.99
C VAL A 121 14.52 21.13 -4.42
N THR A 122 13.99 20.23 -5.24
CA THR A 122 13.57 20.53 -6.62
C THR A 122 12.36 21.46 -6.66
N SER A 123 11.40 21.26 -5.74
CA SER A 123 10.25 22.17 -5.58
C SER A 123 10.69 23.55 -5.08
N PHE A 124 11.70 23.64 -4.21
CA PHE A 124 12.32 24.90 -3.79
C PHE A 124 13.11 25.55 -4.94
N TRP A 125 13.90 24.77 -5.69
CA TRP A 125 14.69 25.25 -6.83
C TRP A 125 13.81 25.74 -7.98
N ASN A 126 12.70 25.05 -8.27
CA ASN A 126 11.73 25.48 -9.28
C ASN A 126 10.99 26.76 -8.85
N ARG A 127 10.75 26.94 -7.54
CA ARG A 127 10.16 28.17 -6.97
C ARG A 127 11.14 29.35 -7.04
N LEU A 128 12.43 29.10 -6.77
CA LEU A 128 13.52 30.08 -6.98
C LEU A 128 13.70 30.45 -8.45
N LYS A 129 13.74 29.46 -9.35
CA LYS A 129 13.89 29.68 -10.80
C LYS A 129 12.70 30.45 -11.40
N GLY A 130 11.49 30.25 -10.87
CA GLY A 130 10.31 31.05 -11.20
C GLY A 130 10.39 32.50 -10.72
N SER A 131 11.02 32.76 -9.56
CA SER A 131 11.18 34.12 -9.02
C SER A 131 12.18 35.00 -9.79
N VAL A 132 13.11 34.39 -10.53
CA VAL A 132 14.12 35.10 -11.34
C VAL A 132 13.58 35.56 -12.70
N ARG A 133 12.34 35.18 -13.06
CA ARG A 133 11.63 35.71 -14.25
C ARG A 133 10.82 36.98 -13.98
N LEU A 134 10.93 37.56 -12.78
CA LEU A 134 10.39 38.88 -12.44
C LEU A 134 11.53 39.91 -12.33
N ARG A 135 12.23 40.16 -13.43
CA ARG A 135 12.94 41.41 -13.72
C ARG A 135 13.04 41.61 -15.23
#